data_AF-A0A6N6Q2J1-F1
#
_entry.id   AF-A0A6N6Q2J1-F1
#
_cell.length_a   1.000
_cell.length_b   1.000
_cell.length_c   1.000
_cell.angle_alpha   90.00
_cell.angle_beta   90.00
_cell.angle_gamma   90.00
#
_symmetry.space_group_name_H-M   'P 1'
#
loop_
_entity.id
_entity.type
_entity.pdbx_description
1 polymer ?
#
loop_
_entity_poly.entity_id
_entity_poly.type
_entity_poly.pdbx_seq_one_letter_code
_entity_poly.pdbx_strand_id
1 'polypeptide(L)'
;MVGWLRKPSRWNEDASAPDRGNHLVRVRTIDRVPRPLNLDRHPARVPPVDSDRIAPATVLGWKGSRRFGALTAYDFPMARLLDEAGVPVLLVGDSLGMVVLGHPDTTHVTMADMLHHVRAVARARPKALVGADLPYRAYDTPEQALANAHALVGAGADFVKAEGGSEILPQIRAIRAAGIPFCGHLGMLPQHVLEEGGKYRVKGRDEAGRQRILADARALEEAGAFACVLELVNPPVAAEVTRACTRMATIGIGSGPDCDGQILVTPDLVGAFPWFTPRFVVPRVQTGQAIREAAAGWLRELNPPS
;
A
#
# COMPACT_ATOMS: atom_id res chain seq x y z
N MET A 1 -18.30 -29.13 -9.07
CA MET A 1 -19.34 -29.29 -8.02
C MET A 1 -18.80 -30.17 -6.89
N VAL A 2 -18.00 -29.60 -5.98
CA VAL A 2 -17.61 -30.08 -4.62
C VAL A 2 -16.93 -28.83 -4.02
N GLY A 3 -17.22 -28.21 -2.88
CA GLY A 3 -17.96 -28.57 -1.67
C GLY A 3 -17.14 -28.06 -0.48
N TRP A 4 -17.15 -26.75 -0.19
CA TRP A 4 -16.52 -26.16 1.01
C TRP A 4 -17.55 -25.37 1.82
N LEU A 5 -18.34 -26.09 2.62
CA LEU A 5 -19.04 -25.56 3.79
C LEU A 5 -18.24 -26.02 5.02
N ARG A 6 -17.48 -25.12 5.64
CA ARG A 6 -16.89 -25.35 6.97
C ARG A 6 -17.81 -24.73 8.03
N LYS A 7 -18.33 -25.59 8.92
CA LYS A 7 -19.14 -25.26 10.09
C LYS A 7 -18.32 -24.50 11.16
N PRO A 8 -18.95 -23.65 11.99
CA PRO A 8 -18.29 -22.95 13.09
C PRO A 8 -18.06 -23.85 14.30
N SER A 9 -16.91 -23.69 14.96
CA SER A 9 -16.52 -24.43 16.17
C SER A 9 -17.24 -23.91 17.42
N ARG A 10 -17.77 -24.86 18.19
CA ARG A 10 -18.37 -24.69 19.52
C ARG A 10 -17.30 -24.29 20.55
N TRP A 11 -17.61 -23.34 21.43
CA TRP A 11 -16.82 -23.05 22.62
C TRP A 11 -17.62 -23.50 23.86
N ASN A 12 -16.94 -24.27 24.72
CA ASN A 12 -17.41 -24.78 26.00
C ASN A 12 -17.56 -23.66 27.04
N GLU A 13 -18.60 -23.78 27.85
CA GLU A 13 -18.73 -23.21 29.19
C GLU A 13 -17.66 -23.83 30.11
N ASP A 14 -16.87 -23.01 30.83
CA ASP A 14 -16.98 -22.91 32.30
C ASP A 14 -16.03 -21.86 32.93
N ALA A 15 -16.58 -21.18 33.95
CA ALA A 15 -15.99 -20.55 35.13
C ALA A 15 -14.72 -19.66 35.05
N SER A 16 -14.89 -18.35 35.30
CA SER A 16 -14.49 -17.66 36.55
C SER A 16 -14.49 -16.12 36.36
N ALA A 17 -15.28 -15.43 37.18
CA ALA A 17 -15.36 -13.97 37.21
C ALA A 17 -14.14 -13.35 37.93
N PRO A 18 -13.73 -12.13 37.52
CA PRO A 18 -13.63 -11.10 38.54
C PRO A 18 -14.15 -9.72 38.11
N ASP A 19 -14.74 -9.08 39.12
CA ASP A 19 -14.74 -7.65 39.46
C ASP A 19 -15.26 -6.61 38.44
N ARG A 20 -16.44 -6.05 38.75
CA ARG A 20 -17.07 -4.95 38.01
C ARG A 20 -16.55 -3.61 38.52
N GLY A 21 -15.42 -3.17 37.97
CA GLY A 21 -14.97 -1.78 38.02
C GLY A 21 -15.78 -0.91 37.06
N ASN A 22 -16.62 -0.04 37.61
CA ASN A 22 -17.52 0.84 36.88
C ASN A 22 -16.74 2.02 36.25
N HIS A 23 -16.31 1.89 34.98
CA HIS A 23 -15.83 3.02 34.19
C HIS A 23 -16.84 3.35 33.08
N LEU A 24 -17.70 4.35 33.34
CA LEU A 24 -18.55 4.98 32.35
C LEU A 24 -17.69 5.60 31.24
N VAL A 25 -17.60 4.94 30.09
CA VAL A 25 -17.20 5.59 28.84
C VAL A 25 -18.40 6.40 28.35
N ARG A 26 -18.35 7.73 28.52
CA ARG A 26 -19.32 8.64 27.90
C ARG A 26 -19.13 8.60 26.38
N VAL A 27 -19.97 7.82 25.69
CA VAL A 27 -20.20 7.96 24.25
C VAL A 27 -20.86 9.33 24.05
N ARG A 28 -20.17 10.26 23.39
CA ARG A 28 -20.81 11.50 22.92
C ARG A 28 -21.75 11.12 21.78
N THR A 29 -23.05 11.19 22.00
CA THR A 29 -24.05 11.21 20.93
C THR A 29 -23.74 12.41 20.02
N ILE A 30 -23.59 12.15 18.73
CA ILE A 30 -23.45 13.18 17.70
C ILE A 30 -24.87 13.59 17.33
N ASP A 31 -25.50 14.45 18.15
CA ASP A 31 -26.84 14.99 17.89
C ASP A 31 -26.81 16.18 16.91
N ARG A 32 -25.98 16.10 15.86
CA ARG A 32 -25.97 17.11 14.79
C ARG A 32 -26.52 16.51 13.51
N VAL A 33 -27.76 16.89 13.20
CA VAL A 33 -28.34 16.79 11.86
C VAL A 33 -27.30 17.31 10.85
N PRO A 34 -26.93 16.54 9.82
CA PRO A 34 -26.03 17.02 8.78
C PRO A 34 -26.63 18.28 8.13
N ARG A 35 -25.82 19.34 7.99
CA ARG A 35 -26.22 20.47 7.14
C ARG A 35 -26.48 19.95 5.71
N PRO A 36 -27.52 20.43 5.01
CA PRO A 36 -27.77 20.02 3.64
C PRO A 36 -26.52 20.27 2.78
N LEU A 37 -26.18 19.31 1.93
CA LEU A 37 -25.09 19.41 0.97
C LEU A 37 -25.35 20.65 0.10
N ASN A 38 -24.44 21.62 0.10
CA ASN A 38 -24.48 22.71 -0.85
C ASN A 38 -24.05 22.15 -2.22
N LEU A 39 -25.05 21.96 -3.11
CA LEU A 39 -24.88 21.40 -4.45
C LEU A 39 -24.31 22.40 -5.47
N ASP A 40 -24.11 23.68 -5.08
CA ASP A 40 -23.61 24.74 -5.97
C ASP A 40 -22.07 24.83 -6.03
N ARG A 41 -21.35 23.81 -5.56
CA ARG A 41 -19.89 23.77 -5.71
C ARG A 41 -19.52 23.40 -7.14
N HIS A 42 -19.22 24.41 -7.96
CA HIS A 42 -18.46 24.23 -9.19
C HIS A 42 -17.20 23.37 -8.93
N PRO A 43 -16.78 22.52 -9.88
CA PRO A 43 -15.52 21.79 -9.74
C PRO A 43 -14.41 22.81 -9.50
N ALA A 44 -13.73 22.68 -8.35
CA ALA A 44 -12.67 23.58 -7.94
C ALA A 44 -11.66 23.71 -9.08
N ARG A 45 -11.37 24.95 -9.50
CA ARG A 45 -10.32 25.24 -10.49
C ARG A 45 -9.05 24.53 -10.06
N VAL A 46 -8.48 23.75 -10.96
CA VAL A 46 -7.25 23.00 -10.68
C VAL A 46 -6.11 24.00 -10.47
N PRO A 47 -5.48 24.05 -9.28
CA PRO A 47 -4.41 25.00 -9.01
C PRO A 47 -3.17 24.75 -9.91
N PRO A 48 -2.32 25.76 -10.12
CA PRO A 48 -1.09 25.63 -10.91
C PRO A 48 -0.13 24.61 -10.30
N VAL A 49 0.79 24.08 -11.12
CA VAL A 49 1.79 23.07 -10.69
C VAL A 49 2.73 23.71 -9.68
N ASP A 50 2.75 23.15 -8.46
CA ASP A 50 3.42 23.71 -7.29
C ASP A 50 4.89 23.26 -7.22
N SER A 51 5.82 24.16 -6.87
CA SER A 51 7.26 23.88 -6.71
C SER A 51 7.60 23.03 -5.46
N ASP A 52 6.58 22.67 -4.70
CA ASP A 52 6.65 21.95 -3.42
C ASP A 52 6.53 20.42 -3.53
N ARG A 53 6.53 19.84 -4.76
CA ARG A 53 6.37 18.38 -4.91
C ARG A 53 7.56 17.62 -4.30
N ILE A 54 7.26 16.56 -3.57
CA ILE A 54 8.26 15.68 -2.99
C ILE A 54 8.92 14.89 -4.11
N ALA A 55 10.26 14.95 -4.18
CA ALA A 55 11.05 14.23 -5.16
C ALA A 55 11.66 12.95 -4.54
N PRO A 56 12.08 11.96 -5.37
CA PRO A 56 12.80 10.78 -4.88
C PRO A 56 14.06 11.13 -4.07
N ALA A 57 14.77 12.19 -4.46
CA ALA A 57 15.94 12.69 -3.74
C ALA A 57 15.58 13.21 -2.33
N THR A 58 14.40 13.80 -2.16
CA THR A 58 13.90 14.25 -0.85
C THR A 58 13.64 13.05 0.06
N VAL A 59 12.99 12.00 -0.47
CA VAL A 59 12.74 10.75 0.28
C VAL A 59 14.06 10.10 0.70
N LEU A 60 15.03 10.01 -0.22
CA LEU A 60 16.36 9.47 0.08
C LEU A 60 17.10 10.32 1.13
N GLY A 61 16.99 11.66 1.07
CA GLY A 61 17.60 12.56 2.04
C GLY A 61 17.06 12.43 3.48
N TRP A 62 15.88 11.84 3.66
CA TRP A 62 15.34 11.54 4.99
C TRP A 62 15.94 10.29 5.64
N LYS A 63 16.62 9.44 4.87
CA LYS A 63 17.31 8.25 5.39
C LYS A 63 18.18 8.60 6.61
N GLY A 64 18.00 7.86 7.70
CA GLY A 64 18.73 8.05 8.96
C GLY A 64 18.44 9.35 9.74
N SER A 65 17.67 10.30 9.19
CA SER A 65 17.39 11.60 9.83
C SER A 65 15.91 11.80 10.17
N ARG A 66 15.00 11.22 9.39
CA ARG A 66 13.54 11.36 9.55
C ARG A 66 12.84 10.10 9.02
N ARG A 67 11.98 9.49 9.84
CA ARG A 67 11.09 8.45 9.32
C ARG A 67 9.97 9.04 8.47
N PHE A 68 9.57 8.34 7.41
CA PHE A 68 8.48 8.75 6.54
C PHE A 68 7.41 7.66 6.38
N GLY A 69 6.18 8.08 6.12
CA GLY A 69 5.07 7.18 5.82
C GLY A 69 4.76 7.17 4.33
N ALA A 70 4.42 6.01 3.80
CA ALA A 70 3.84 5.85 2.48
C ALA A 70 2.46 5.18 2.64
N LEU A 71 1.52 5.51 1.77
CA LEU A 71 0.22 4.86 1.73
C LEU A 71 -0.19 4.56 0.30
N THR A 72 -0.95 3.48 0.10
CA THR A 72 -1.48 3.20 -1.23
C THR A 72 -2.61 4.16 -1.60
N ALA A 73 -2.73 4.52 -2.87
CA ALA A 73 -3.82 5.34 -3.38
C ALA A 73 -4.31 4.79 -4.71
N TYR A 74 -5.63 4.74 -4.92
CA TYR A 74 -6.21 4.10 -6.11
C TYR A 74 -7.17 5.01 -6.89
N ASP A 75 -7.59 6.13 -6.31
CA ASP A 75 -8.53 7.04 -6.95
C ASP A 75 -8.26 8.50 -6.58
N PHE A 76 -8.98 9.40 -7.26
CA PHE A 76 -8.89 10.84 -7.05
C PHE A 76 -9.19 11.28 -5.60
N PRO A 77 -10.34 10.92 -4.98
CA PRO A 77 -10.65 11.39 -3.63
C PRO A 77 -9.68 10.85 -2.58
N MET A 78 -9.25 9.58 -2.67
CA MET A 78 -8.26 9.02 -1.75
C MET A 78 -6.93 9.76 -1.86
N ALA A 79 -6.43 9.99 -3.08
CA ALA A 79 -5.18 10.73 -3.28
C ALA A 79 -5.24 12.15 -2.71
N ARG A 80 -6.36 12.87 -2.93
CA ARG A 80 -6.60 14.21 -2.35
C ARG A 80 -6.55 14.19 -0.81
N LEU A 81 -7.30 13.29 -0.17
CA LEU A 81 -7.39 13.22 1.28
C LEU A 81 -6.05 12.82 1.93
N LEU A 82 -5.31 11.89 1.31
CA LEU A 82 -4.00 11.49 1.81
C LEU A 82 -2.95 12.61 1.64
N ASP A 83 -3.01 13.37 0.55
CA ASP A 83 -2.13 14.52 0.32
C ASP A 83 -2.43 15.65 1.33
N GLU A 84 -3.71 15.95 1.58
CA GLU A 84 -4.14 16.91 2.61
C GLU A 84 -3.69 16.50 4.03
N ALA A 85 -3.62 15.18 4.30
CA ALA A 85 -3.08 14.64 5.53
C ALA A 85 -1.54 14.70 5.61
N GLY A 86 -0.86 15.15 4.56
CA GLY A 86 0.59 15.30 4.50
C GLY A 86 1.35 13.99 4.30
N VAL A 87 0.72 12.97 3.70
CA VAL A 87 1.39 11.71 3.37
C VAL A 87 2.42 11.96 2.27
N PRO A 88 3.73 11.74 2.51
CA PRO A 88 4.76 12.19 1.57
C PRO A 88 4.92 11.30 0.32
N VAL A 89 4.46 10.05 0.38
CA VAL A 89 4.57 9.08 -0.72
C VAL A 89 3.25 8.36 -0.90
N LEU A 90 2.69 8.41 -2.11
CA LEU A 90 1.52 7.65 -2.52
C LEU A 90 1.95 6.54 -3.48
N LEU A 91 1.46 5.33 -3.27
CA LEU A 91 1.73 4.21 -4.17
C LEU A 91 0.44 3.72 -4.83
N VAL A 92 0.37 3.80 -6.16
CA VAL A 92 -0.62 3.04 -6.93
C VAL A 92 -0.08 1.63 -7.07
N GLY A 93 -0.40 0.78 -6.08
CA GLY A 93 0.10 -0.58 -6.01
C GLY A 93 -0.87 -1.59 -6.62
N ASP A 94 -0.35 -2.70 -7.14
CA ASP A 94 -1.15 -3.80 -7.69
C ASP A 94 -2.05 -4.49 -6.64
N SER A 95 -1.82 -4.24 -5.36
CA SER A 95 -2.77 -4.49 -4.25
C SER A 95 -4.21 -4.06 -4.58
N LEU A 96 -4.42 -3.08 -5.47
CA LEU A 96 -5.73 -2.72 -6.03
C LEU A 96 -6.51 -3.92 -6.56
N GLY A 97 -5.83 -4.94 -7.08
CA GLY A 97 -6.46 -6.15 -7.59
C GLY A 97 -7.34 -6.79 -6.51
N MET A 98 -6.84 -6.88 -5.28
CA MET A 98 -7.56 -7.48 -4.18
C MET A 98 -8.52 -6.49 -3.50
N VAL A 99 -8.03 -5.30 -3.17
CA VAL A 99 -8.76 -4.36 -2.28
C VAL A 99 -9.72 -3.43 -3.01
N VAL A 100 -9.62 -3.34 -4.34
CA VAL A 100 -10.50 -2.52 -5.20
C VAL A 100 -11.26 -3.40 -6.18
N LEU A 101 -10.57 -4.28 -6.91
CA LEU A 101 -11.17 -5.07 -8.00
C LEU A 101 -11.73 -6.43 -7.53
N GLY A 102 -11.41 -6.87 -6.32
CA GLY A 102 -11.92 -8.12 -5.75
C GLY A 102 -11.32 -9.39 -6.37
N HIS A 103 -10.17 -9.30 -7.02
CA HIS A 103 -9.38 -10.46 -7.45
C HIS A 103 -8.88 -11.27 -6.25
N PRO A 104 -8.66 -12.58 -6.43
CA PRO A 104 -8.14 -13.44 -5.35
C PRO A 104 -6.70 -13.09 -4.94
N ASP A 105 -5.92 -12.50 -5.86
CA ASP A 105 -4.53 -12.11 -5.69
C ASP A 105 -4.15 -11.04 -6.74
N THR A 106 -2.91 -10.52 -6.66
CA THR A 106 -2.42 -9.46 -7.55
C THR A 106 -1.97 -9.96 -8.93
N THR A 107 -1.90 -11.28 -9.17
CA THR A 107 -1.44 -11.85 -10.46
C THR A 107 -2.43 -11.61 -11.61
N HIS A 108 -3.65 -11.18 -11.28
CA HIS A 108 -4.71 -10.85 -12.23
C HIS A 108 -4.66 -9.38 -12.71
N VAL A 109 -3.86 -8.53 -12.06
CA VAL A 109 -3.78 -7.11 -12.37
C VAL A 109 -3.03 -6.89 -13.67
N THR A 110 -3.60 -6.09 -14.56
CA THR A 110 -3.02 -5.77 -15.86
C THR A 110 -2.40 -4.38 -15.90
N MET A 111 -1.57 -4.12 -16.90
CA MET A 111 -1.11 -2.76 -17.19
C MET A 111 -2.27 -1.78 -17.46
N ALA A 112 -3.40 -2.25 -18.00
CA ALA A 112 -4.56 -1.39 -18.23
C ALA A 112 -5.19 -0.90 -16.91
N ASP A 113 -5.28 -1.80 -15.93
CA ASP A 113 -5.77 -1.46 -14.57
C ASP A 113 -4.83 -0.45 -13.92
N MET A 114 -3.52 -0.71 -13.95
CA MET A 114 -2.52 0.21 -13.40
C MET A 114 -2.61 1.59 -14.05
N LEU A 115 -2.63 1.67 -15.39
CA LEU A 115 -2.74 2.94 -16.10
C LEU A 115 -4.05 3.68 -15.81
N HIS A 116 -5.16 2.97 -15.57
CA HIS A 116 -6.42 3.58 -15.17
C HIS A 116 -6.29 4.26 -13.80
N HIS A 117 -5.82 3.52 -12.80
CA HIS A 117 -5.72 4.00 -11.43
C HIS A 117 -4.64 5.07 -11.25
N VAL A 118 -3.49 4.96 -11.96
CA VAL A 118 -2.47 6.01 -11.98
C VAL A 118 -3.03 7.33 -12.49
N ARG A 119 -3.79 7.31 -13.60
CA ARG A 119 -4.44 8.53 -14.11
C ARG A 119 -5.46 9.10 -13.11
N ALA A 120 -6.20 8.24 -12.40
CA ALA A 120 -7.16 8.68 -11.39
C ALA A 120 -6.46 9.42 -10.23
N VAL A 121 -5.36 8.86 -9.71
CA VAL A 121 -4.54 9.48 -8.67
C VAL A 121 -3.85 10.75 -9.18
N ALA A 122 -3.27 10.73 -10.38
CA ALA A 122 -2.57 11.89 -10.94
C ALA A 122 -3.47 13.12 -11.13
N ARG A 123 -4.78 12.94 -11.39
CA ARG A 123 -5.75 14.06 -11.45
C ARG A 123 -5.84 14.83 -10.13
N ALA A 124 -5.49 14.22 -9.00
CA ALA A 124 -5.42 14.89 -7.70
C ALA A 124 -4.26 15.89 -7.60
N ARG A 125 -3.28 15.86 -8.51
CA ARG A 125 -2.06 16.69 -8.48
C ARG A 125 -1.47 16.81 -7.05
N PRO A 126 -1.17 15.68 -6.38
CA PRO A 126 -0.70 15.72 -5.00
C PRO A 126 0.69 16.35 -4.91
N LYS A 127 1.00 16.97 -3.77
CA LYS A 127 2.37 17.32 -3.39
C LYS A 127 3.21 16.07 -3.13
N ALA A 128 2.58 14.99 -2.67
CA ALA A 128 3.21 13.70 -2.47
C ALA A 128 3.90 13.15 -3.73
N LEU A 129 4.96 12.37 -3.51
CA LEU A 129 5.62 11.59 -4.56
C LEU A 129 4.71 10.41 -4.94
N VAL A 130 4.34 10.29 -6.21
CA VAL A 130 3.43 9.24 -6.70
C VAL A 130 4.21 8.12 -7.37
N GLY A 131 4.12 6.90 -6.83
CA GLY A 131 4.67 5.68 -7.43
C GLY A 131 3.60 4.83 -8.10
N ALA A 132 4.02 3.99 -9.03
CA ALA A 132 3.16 2.97 -9.62
C ALA A 132 3.87 1.62 -9.77
N ASP A 133 3.12 0.54 -9.54
CA ASP A 133 3.63 -0.81 -9.77
C ASP A 133 3.68 -1.16 -11.25
N LEU A 134 4.75 -1.84 -11.64
CA LEU A 134 4.74 -2.75 -12.77
C LEU A 134 4.06 -4.04 -12.28
N PRO A 135 2.87 -4.37 -12.80
CA PRO A 135 2.11 -5.53 -12.36
C PRO A 135 2.73 -6.84 -12.87
N TYR A 136 2.20 -7.97 -12.41
CA TYR A 136 2.69 -9.31 -12.78
C TYR A 136 2.88 -9.45 -14.30
N ARG A 137 4.08 -9.93 -14.69
CA ARG A 137 4.53 -10.13 -16.08
C ARG A 137 4.63 -8.87 -16.97
N ALA A 138 4.54 -7.67 -16.38
CA ALA A 138 4.74 -6.42 -17.12
C ALA A 138 6.23 -6.08 -17.33
N TYR A 139 7.14 -6.93 -16.86
CA TYR A 139 8.58 -6.66 -16.89
C TYR A 139 9.41 -7.94 -17.11
N ASP A 140 8.87 -8.88 -17.91
CA ASP A 140 9.55 -10.15 -18.23
C ASP A 140 10.87 -9.90 -19.01
N THR A 141 10.94 -8.83 -19.82
CA THR A 141 12.18 -8.38 -20.48
C THR A 141 12.51 -6.92 -20.20
N PRO A 142 13.77 -6.49 -20.36
CA PRO A 142 14.16 -5.08 -20.18
C PRO A 142 13.40 -4.11 -21.07
N GLU A 143 13.16 -4.47 -22.34
CA GLU A 143 12.44 -3.64 -23.30
C GLU A 143 10.97 -3.48 -22.89
N GLN A 144 10.34 -4.58 -22.46
CA GLN A 144 8.97 -4.56 -21.97
C GLN A 144 8.84 -3.73 -20.68
N ALA A 145 9.75 -3.95 -19.73
CA ALA A 145 9.80 -3.22 -18.47
C ALA A 145 9.95 -1.70 -18.69
N LEU A 146 10.85 -1.31 -19.60
CA LEU A 146 11.06 0.09 -19.97
C LEU A 146 9.83 0.70 -20.65
N ALA A 147 9.23 0.00 -21.61
CA ALA A 147 8.03 0.48 -22.30
C ALA A 147 6.85 0.69 -21.32
N ASN A 148 6.64 -0.25 -20.41
CA ASN A 148 5.60 -0.15 -19.39
C ASN A 148 5.92 0.93 -18.35
N ALA A 149 7.18 1.10 -17.97
CA ALA A 149 7.60 2.20 -17.09
C ALA A 149 7.31 3.57 -17.72
N HIS A 150 7.63 3.76 -19.00
CA HIS A 150 7.26 4.97 -19.73
C HIS A 150 5.75 5.20 -19.77
N ALA A 151 4.94 4.14 -19.94
CA ALA A 151 3.50 4.26 -19.93
C ALA A 151 2.97 4.73 -18.55
N LEU A 152 3.50 4.19 -17.45
CA LEU A 152 3.14 4.60 -16.09
C LEU A 152 3.55 6.04 -15.79
N VAL A 153 4.76 6.44 -16.18
CA VAL A 153 5.21 7.84 -16.05
C VAL A 153 4.33 8.77 -16.89
N GLY A 154 4.01 8.40 -18.13
CA GLY A 154 3.09 9.15 -18.99
C GLY A 154 1.66 9.23 -18.45
N ALA A 155 1.26 8.29 -17.59
CA ALA A 155 -0.03 8.32 -16.88
C ALA A 155 -0.02 9.21 -15.63
N GLY A 156 1.16 9.62 -15.14
CA GLY A 156 1.34 10.54 -14.02
C GLY A 156 2.07 9.98 -12.80
N ALA A 157 2.76 8.83 -12.93
CA ALA A 157 3.67 8.35 -11.89
C ALA A 157 5.01 9.11 -11.95
N ASP A 158 5.58 9.42 -10.78
CA ASP A 158 6.91 10.01 -10.64
C ASP A 158 8.02 8.93 -10.53
N PHE A 159 7.65 7.71 -10.13
CA PHE A 159 8.55 6.56 -10.07
C PHE A 159 7.79 5.25 -10.32
N VAL A 160 8.54 4.19 -10.63
CA VAL A 160 7.98 2.83 -10.79
C VAL A 160 8.53 1.87 -9.75
N LYS A 161 7.72 0.88 -9.35
CA LYS A 161 8.12 -0.22 -8.46
C LYS A 161 7.94 -1.57 -9.16
N ALA A 162 8.87 -2.49 -8.95
CA ALA A 162 8.74 -3.89 -9.40
C ALA A 162 9.26 -4.86 -8.33
N GLU A 163 8.76 -6.08 -8.39
CA GLU A 163 9.13 -7.18 -7.49
C GLU A 163 10.28 -7.99 -8.05
N GLY A 164 11.30 -8.22 -7.23
CA GLY A 164 12.45 -9.03 -7.59
C GLY A 164 13.77 -8.46 -7.08
N GLY A 165 14.77 -9.34 -7.00
CA GLY A 165 16.14 -9.02 -6.62
C GLY A 165 17.08 -9.02 -7.82
N SER A 166 18.15 -9.80 -7.70
CA SER A 166 19.21 -9.86 -8.71
C SER A 166 18.72 -10.30 -10.10
N GLU A 167 17.62 -11.05 -10.17
CA GLU A 167 17.04 -11.57 -11.41
C GLU A 167 16.43 -10.49 -12.31
N ILE A 168 16.06 -9.32 -11.78
CA ILE A 168 15.48 -8.21 -12.56
C ILE A 168 16.46 -7.05 -12.80
N LEU A 169 17.75 -7.22 -12.51
CA LEU A 169 18.76 -6.17 -12.72
C LEU A 169 18.82 -5.63 -14.16
N PRO A 170 18.69 -6.45 -15.22
CA PRO A 170 18.64 -5.94 -16.59
C PRO A 170 17.49 -4.93 -16.80
N GLN A 171 16.30 -5.22 -16.26
CA GLN A 171 15.12 -4.37 -16.32
C GLN A 171 15.36 -3.05 -15.57
N ILE A 172 15.88 -3.14 -14.34
CA ILE A 172 16.17 -1.96 -13.51
C ILE A 172 17.17 -1.04 -14.22
N ARG A 173 18.25 -1.61 -14.77
CA ARG A 173 19.25 -0.82 -15.51
C ARG A 173 18.65 -0.12 -16.73
N ALA A 174 17.78 -0.79 -17.48
CA ALA A 174 17.09 -0.17 -18.62
C ALA A 174 16.19 1.01 -18.18
N ILE A 175 15.38 0.80 -17.14
CA ILE A 175 14.50 1.84 -16.56
C ILE A 175 15.33 3.04 -16.05
N ARG A 176 16.41 2.77 -15.31
CA ARG A 176 17.29 3.79 -14.74
C ARG A 176 18.08 4.55 -15.80
N ALA A 177 18.53 3.88 -16.86
CA ALA A 177 19.21 4.51 -17.99
C ALA A 177 18.32 5.51 -18.73
N ALA A 178 16.99 5.29 -18.71
CA ALA A 178 16.00 6.23 -19.24
C ALA A 178 15.63 7.37 -18.27
N GLY A 179 16.31 7.45 -17.11
CA GLY A 179 16.08 8.51 -16.11
C GLY A 179 14.85 8.31 -15.23
N ILE A 180 14.17 7.16 -15.31
CA ILE A 180 12.99 6.87 -14.48
C ILE A 180 13.44 6.44 -13.08
N PRO A 181 12.96 7.08 -12.00
CA PRO A 181 13.22 6.63 -10.63
C PRO A 181 12.62 5.25 -10.37
N PHE A 182 13.39 4.37 -9.72
CA PHE A 182 13.00 2.99 -9.45
C PHE A 182 12.99 2.70 -7.96
N CYS A 183 11.91 2.08 -7.49
CA CYS A 183 11.77 1.52 -6.15
C CYS A 183 11.76 -0.01 -6.24
N GLY A 184 12.66 -0.68 -5.53
CA GLY A 184 12.67 -2.14 -5.46
C GLY A 184 11.59 -2.71 -4.54
N HIS A 185 11.34 -4.02 -4.63
CA HIS A 185 10.55 -4.76 -3.66
C HIS A 185 11.20 -6.12 -3.40
N LEU A 186 11.64 -6.34 -2.16
CA LEU A 186 12.23 -7.58 -1.66
C LEU A 186 11.44 -8.14 -0.47
N GLY A 187 11.67 -9.43 -0.20
CA GLY A 187 11.00 -10.15 0.87
C GLY A 187 9.92 -11.07 0.29
N MET A 188 8.71 -11.00 0.84
CA MET A 188 7.55 -11.68 0.27
C MET A 188 7.09 -10.89 -0.95
N LEU A 189 6.97 -11.56 -2.09
CA LEU A 189 6.61 -10.95 -3.37
C LEU A 189 5.19 -11.42 -3.76
N PRO A 190 4.13 -10.62 -3.54
CA PRO A 190 2.76 -10.97 -3.89
C PRO A 190 2.57 -11.48 -5.32
N GLN A 191 3.33 -10.96 -6.29
CA GLN A 191 3.24 -11.39 -7.69
C GLN A 191 3.72 -12.83 -7.91
N HIS A 192 4.47 -13.41 -6.96
CA HIS A 192 4.92 -14.79 -6.95
C HIS A 192 4.12 -15.68 -5.98
N VAL A 193 2.98 -15.22 -5.46
CA VAL A 193 2.21 -15.93 -4.42
C VAL A 193 1.76 -17.34 -4.85
N LEU A 194 1.50 -17.55 -6.15
CA LEU A 194 1.11 -18.86 -6.68
C LEU A 194 2.25 -19.86 -6.63
N GLU A 195 3.49 -19.42 -6.92
CA GLU A 195 4.70 -20.23 -6.80
C GLU A 195 4.99 -20.61 -5.34
N GLU A 196 4.58 -19.77 -4.40
CA GLU A 196 4.68 -20.01 -2.96
C GLU A 196 3.50 -20.82 -2.38
N GLY A 197 2.63 -21.36 -3.22
CA GLY A 197 1.48 -22.18 -2.82
C GLY A 197 0.39 -21.38 -2.11
N GLY A 198 0.20 -20.12 -2.50
CA GLY A 198 -0.87 -19.25 -2.02
C GLY A 198 -0.64 -18.64 -0.63
N LYS A 199 0.60 -18.65 -0.12
CA LYS A 199 0.89 -18.30 1.29
C LYS A 199 1.86 -17.14 1.42
N TYR A 200 1.47 -16.18 2.23
CA TYR A 200 2.25 -15.01 2.60
C TYR A 200 3.14 -15.38 3.80
N ARG A 201 4.46 -15.55 3.56
CA ARG A 201 5.42 -16.05 4.56
C ARG A 201 6.52 -15.03 4.84
N VAL A 202 6.92 -14.97 6.11
CA VAL A 202 8.06 -14.15 6.53
C VAL A 202 9.36 -14.71 5.95
N LYS A 203 10.17 -13.85 5.33
CA LYS A 203 11.46 -14.17 4.71
C LYS A 203 12.66 -13.82 5.60
N GLY A 204 13.84 -14.34 5.25
CA GLY A 204 15.08 -14.07 5.99
C GLY A 204 15.10 -14.70 7.40
N ARG A 205 14.47 -15.87 7.58
CA ARG A 205 14.45 -16.56 8.89
C ARG A 205 15.70 -17.39 9.14
N ASP A 206 16.30 -17.93 8.09
CA ASP A 206 17.54 -18.68 8.13
C ASP A 206 18.69 -17.86 7.53
N GLU A 207 19.91 -18.33 7.75
CA GLU A 207 21.12 -17.63 7.29
C GLU A 207 21.15 -17.50 5.76
N ALA A 208 20.73 -18.54 5.04
CA ALA A 208 20.67 -18.51 3.57
C ALA A 208 19.69 -17.43 3.06
N GLY A 209 18.49 -17.36 3.62
CA GLY A 209 17.50 -16.34 3.27
C GLY A 209 17.95 -14.94 3.66
N ARG A 210 18.62 -14.78 4.81
CA ARG A 210 19.23 -13.50 5.22
C ARG A 210 20.27 -13.02 4.21
N GLN A 211 21.21 -13.89 3.84
CA GLN A 211 22.28 -13.58 2.88
C GLN A 211 21.71 -13.21 1.51
N ARG A 212 20.69 -13.93 1.05
CA ARG A 212 20.02 -13.63 -0.22
C ARG A 212 19.41 -12.23 -0.23
N ILE A 213 18.63 -11.87 0.80
CA ILE A 213 18.01 -10.54 0.90
C ILE A 213 19.07 -9.43 0.93
N LEU A 214 20.17 -9.63 1.66
CA LEU A 214 21.26 -8.65 1.70
C LEU A 214 21.97 -8.49 0.36
N ALA A 215 22.24 -9.60 -0.33
CA ALA A 215 22.85 -9.58 -1.66
C ALA A 215 21.94 -8.87 -2.66
N ASP A 216 20.65 -9.21 -2.68
CA ASP A 216 19.67 -8.59 -3.56
C ASP A 216 19.52 -7.09 -3.25
N ALA A 217 19.44 -6.70 -1.98
CA ALA A 217 19.33 -5.28 -1.60
C ALA A 217 20.54 -4.46 -2.05
N ARG A 218 21.76 -5.01 -1.93
CA ARG A 218 22.98 -4.38 -2.44
C ARG A 218 22.95 -4.26 -3.96
N ALA A 219 22.52 -5.31 -4.65
CA ALA A 219 22.43 -5.30 -6.11
C ALA A 219 21.42 -4.26 -6.61
N LEU A 220 20.28 -4.10 -5.93
CA LEU A 220 19.29 -3.05 -6.22
C LEU A 220 19.85 -1.66 -5.99
N GLU A 221 20.57 -1.43 -4.88
CA GLU A 221 21.24 -0.15 -4.61
C GLU A 221 22.27 0.17 -5.69
N GLU A 222 23.11 -0.81 -6.07
CA GLU A 222 24.12 -0.65 -7.12
C GLU A 222 23.50 -0.38 -8.49
N ALA A 223 22.33 -0.96 -8.78
CA ALA A 223 21.55 -0.66 -9.99
C ALA A 223 20.89 0.73 -9.95
N GLY A 224 20.94 1.43 -8.81
CA GLY A 224 20.46 2.80 -8.66
C GLY A 224 19.01 2.92 -8.21
N ALA A 225 18.45 1.89 -7.56
CA ALA A 225 17.18 2.03 -6.86
C ALA A 225 17.30 3.09 -5.76
N PHE A 226 16.37 4.05 -5.69
CA PHE A 226 16.41 5.10 -4.66
C PHE A 226 15.75 4.65 -3.35
N ALA A 227 14.83 3.69 -3.45
CA ALA A 227 14.16 3.07 -2.32
C ALA A 227 13.91 1.58 -2.59
N CYS A 228 13.65 0.81 -1.53
CA CYS A 228 13.21 -0.58 -1.62
C CYS A 228 12.17 -0.87 -0.55
N VAL A 229 11.02 -1.42 -0.96
CA VAL A 229 10.06 -2.02 -0.05
C VAL A 229 10.63 -3.34 0.48
N LEU A 230 10.55 -3.54 1.79
CA LEU A 230 10.85 -4.80 2.46
C LEU A 230 9.54 -5.34 3.04
N GLU A 231 8.95 -6.34 2.40
CA GLU A 231 7.68 -6.94 2.82
C GLU A 231 7.88 -8.26 3.55
N LEU A 232 7.29 -8.37 4.74
CA LEU A 232 7.36 -9.56 5.59
C LEU A 232 8.80 -10.09 5.73
N VAL A 233 9.78 -9.21 5.91
CA VAL A 233 11.16 -9.58 6.20
C VAL A 233 11.35 -9.71 7.71
N ASN A 234 12.10 -10.71 8.14
CA ASN A 234 12.48 -10.86 9.55
C ASN A 234 13.07 -9.52 10.08
N PRO A 235 12.56 -8.95 11.20
CA PRO A 235 12.92 -7.59 11.60
C PRO A 235 14.44 -7.33 11.79
N PRO A 236 15.21 -8.21 12.47
CA PRO A 236 16.67 -8.14 12.47
C PRO A 236 17.32 -8.00 11.09
N VAL A 237 16.82 -8.74 10.09
CA VAL A 237 17.34 -8.69 8.71
C VAL A 237 16.95 -7.39 8.03
N ALA A 238 15.72 -6.91 8.20
CA ALA A 238 15.29 -5.62 7.65
C ALA A 238 16.11 -4.46 8.24
N ALA A 239 16.42 -4.51 9.54
CA ALA A 239 17.30 -3.55 10.20
C ALA A 239 18.73 -3.62 9.67
N GLU A 240 19.24 -4.82 9.38
CA GLU A 240 20.56 -5.02 8.78
C GLU A 240 20.63 -4.44 7.36
N VAL A 241 19.66 -4.75 6.50
CA VAL A 241 19.56 -4.18 5.15
C VAL A 241 19.52 -2.65 5.20
N THR A 242 18.73 -2.09 6.12
CA THR A 242 18.59 -0.64 6.29
C THR A 242 19.91 0.04 6.65
N ARG A 243 20.73 -0.59 7.49
CA ARG A 243 22.08 -0.10 7.83
C ARG A 243 23.09 -0.32 6.71
N ALA A 244 22.99 -1.43 5.98
CA ALA A 244 23.96 -1.81 4.96
C ALA A 244 23.81 -0.98 3.66
N CYS A 245 22.59 -0.67 3.25
CA CYS A 245 22.32 0.14 2.07
C CYS A 245 22.33 1.61 2.47
N THR A 246 23.32 2.38 2.02
CA THR A 246 23.52 3.80 2.39
C THR A 246 22.97 4.78 1.35
N ARG A 247 22.73 4.33 0.12
CA ARG A 247 22.26 5.14 -1.02
C ARG A 247 20.84 4.76 -1.49
N MET A 248 20.20 3.84 -0.77
CA MET A 248 18.82 3.41 -0.97
C MET A 248 18.06 3.43 0.36
N ALA A 249 16.89 4.08 0.39
CA ALA A 249 16.00 4.08 1.55
C ALA A 249 15.22 2.76 1.65
N THR A 250 14.96 2.26 2.86
CA THR A 250 14.11 1.08 3.06
C THR A 250 12.69 1.47 3.49
N ILE A 251 11.68 0.79 2.97
CA ILE A 251 10.27 1.01 3.31
C ILE A 251 9.70 -0.31 3.84
N GLY A 252 9.40 -0.37 5.13
CA GLY A 252 8.90 -1.60 5.75
C GLY A 252 7.39 -1.78 5.60
N ILE A 253 6.95 -3.02 5.37
CA ILE A 253 5.57 -3.47 5.59
C ILE A 253 5.59 -4.86 6.21
N GLY A 254 5.18 -4.95 7.47
CA GLY A 254 5.32 -6.18 8.26
C GLY A 254 6.78 -6.61 8.51
N SER A 255 7.74 -5.67 8.39
CA SER A 255 9.19 -5.93 8.52
C SER A 255 9.83 -5.26 9.74
N GLY A 256 9.01 -4.91 10.74
CA GLY A 256 9.44 -4.22 11.95
C GLY A 256 9.67 -2.71 11.75
N PRO A 257 10.04 -2.00 12.83
CA PRO A 257 10.06 -0.53 12.86
C PRO A 257 11.35 0.08 12.31
N ASP A 258 12.37 -0.72 12.02
CA ASP A 258 13.74 -0.20 11.79
C ASP A 258 14.01 0.26 10.36
N CYS A 259 13.08 0.10 9.42
CA CYS A 259 13.19 0.66 8.07
C CYS A 259 13.07 2.19 8.05
N ASP A 260 13.70 2.86 7.09
CA ASP A 260 13.68 4.33 6.97
C ASP A 260 12.26 4.91 6.83
N GLY A 261 11.38 4.18 6.16
CA GLY A 261 9.96 4.47 6.08
C GLY A 261 9.08 3.24 6.33
N GLN A 262 7.77 3.45 6.32
CA GLN A 262 6.77 2.39 6.43
C GLN A 262 5.68 2.60 5.39
N ILE A 263 5.15 1.52 4.83
CA ILE A 263 4.00 1.55 3.92
C ILE A 263 2.86 0.68 4.44
N LEU A 264 1.63 1.13 4.21
CA LEU A 264 0.41 0.34 4.43
C LEU A 264 -0.53 0.47 3.24
N VAL A 265 -1.33 -0.57 3.04
CA VAL A 265 -2.50 -0.53 2.15
C VAL A 265 -3.58 0.33 2.81
N THR A 266 -3.99 1.41 2.16
CA THR A 266 -4.92 2.39 2.75
C THR A 266 -6.24 1.77 3.20
N PRO A 267 -6.91 0.92 2.40
CA PRO A 267 -8.10 0.19 2.84
C PRO A 267 -7.94 -0.60 4.15
N ASP A 268 -6.77 -1.21 4.39
CA ASP A 268 -6.48 -1.93 5.63
C ASP A 268 -6.31 -0.95 6.81
N LEU A 269 -5.62 0.17 6.58
CA LEU A 269 -5.42 1.21 7.59
C LEU A 269 -6.74 1.83 8.07
N VAL A 270 -7.70 2.02 7.16
CA VAL A 270 -8.99 2.67 7.44
C VAL A 270 -10.13 1.69 7.71
N GLY A 271 -9.85 0.38 7.80
CA GLY A 271 -10.86 -0.64 8.03
C GLY A 271 -12.00 -0.57 7.01
N ALA A 272 -11.65 -0.46 5.72
CA ALA A 272 -12.61 -0.32 4.62
C ALA A 272 -13.52 -1.54 4.49
N PHE A 273 -13.07 -2.69 4.99
CA PHE A 273 -13.82 -3.92 4.96
C PHE A 273 -13.54 -4.82 6.18
N PRO A 274 -14.54 -5.64 6.59
CA PRO A 274 -14.40 -6.54 7.74
C PRO A 274 -13.87 -7.94 7.39
N TRP A 275 -13.78 -8.32 6.11
CA TRP A 275 -13.51 -9.72 5.71
C TRP A 275 -12.04 -10.12 5.76
N PHE A 276 -11.12 -9.16 5.73
CA PHE A 276 -9.68 -9.41 5.78
C PHE A 276 -8.97 -8.22 6.44
N THR A 277 -7.94 -8.52 7.23
CA THR A 277 -7.02 -7.52 7.77
C THR A 277 -5.68 -8.22 8.02
N PRO A 278 -4.55 -7.75 7.43
CA PRO A 278 -3.26 -8.36 7.69
C PRO A 278 -2.87 -8.26 9.16
N ARG A 279 -2.19 -9.29 9.69
CA ARG A 279 -1.84 -9.39 11.12
C ARG A 279 -0.96 -8.25 11.64
N PHE A 280 -0.21 -7.59 10.76
CA PHE A 280 0.67 -6.48 11.09
C PHE A 280 -0.03 -5.11 11.02
N VAL A 281 -1.33 -5.07 10.70
CA VAL A 281 -2.12 -3.83 10.61
C VAL A 281 -3.14 -3.78 11.73
N VAL A 282 -3.23 -2.61 12.38
CA VAL A 282 -4.32 -2.26 13.29
C VAL A 282 -5.12 -1.14 12.62
N PRO A 283 -6.35 -1.40 12.16
CA PRO A 283 -7.20 -0.37 11.57
C PRO A 283 -7.39 0.80 12.53
N ARG A 284 -7.26 2.03 12.03
CA ARG A 284 -7.40 3.27 12.81
C ARG A 284 -8.84 3.74 12.90
N VAL A 285 -9.67 3.32 11.96
CA VAL A 285 -11.11 3.57 11.87
C VAL A 285 -11.78 2.36 11.22
N GLN A 286 -13.12 2.30 11.24
CA GLN A 286 -13.92 1.23 10.64
C GLN A 286 -14.83 1.79 9.55
N THR A 287 -14.23 2.27 8.46
CA THR A 287 -14.99 2.94 7.38
C THR A 287 -16.02 2.01 6.72
N GLY A 288 -15.73 0.71 6.61
CA GLY A 288 -16.70 -0.27 6.12
C GLY A 288 -17.94 -0.41 7.02
N GLN A 289 -17.79 -0.22 8.34
CA GLN A 289 -18.94 -0.15 9.24
C GLN A 289 -19.73 1.15 9.03
N ALA A 290 -19.05 2.28 8.96
CA ALA A 290 -19.69 3.58 8.75
C ALA A 290 -20.49 3.62 7.43
N ILE A 291 -19.97 3.04 6.35
CA ILE A 291 -20.68 2.91 5.06
C ILE A 291 -21.97 2.10 5.22
N ARG A 292 -21.90 0.94 5.90
CA ARG A 292 -23.08 0.08 6.13
C ARG A 292 -24.13 0.79 6.98
N GLU A 293 -23.70 1.47 8.04
CA GLU A 293 -24.60 2.21 8.93
C GLU A 293 -25.28 3.37 8.22
N ALA A 294 -24.54 4.15 7.43
CA ALA A 294 -25.09 5.25 6.64
C ALA A 294 -26.14 4.75 5.62
N ALA A 295 -25.81 3.70 4.86
CA ALA A 295 -26.73 3.11 3.90
C ALA A 295 -27.99 2.55 4.57
N ALA A 296 -27.83 1.77 5.65
CA ALA A 296 -28.96 1.20 6.39
C ALA A 296 -29.81 2.30 7.07
N GLY A 297 -29.18 3.36 7.57
CA GLY A 297 -29.87 4.53 8.11
C GLY A 297 -30.75 5.21 7.08
N TRP A 298 -30.19 5.53 5.91
CA TRP A 298 -30.93 6.14 4.81
C TRP A 298 -32.11 5.26 4.35
N LEU A 299 -31.92 3.94 4.25
CA LEU A 299 -33.01 3.02 3.90
C LEU A 299 -34.14 2.98 4.94
N ARG A 300 -33.84 3.15 6.23
CA ARG A 300 -34.84 3.28 7.30
C ARG A 300 -35.60 4.60 7.24
N GLU A 301 -34.93 5.69 6.86
CA GLU A 301 -35.60 6.99 6.65
C GLU A 301 -36.61 6.93 5.50
N LEU A 302 -36.29 6.18 4.45
CA LEU A 302 -37.22 5.94 3.33
C LEU A 302 -38.37 5.00 3.71
N ASN A 303 -38.18 4.12 4.68
CA ASN A 303 -39.17 3.13 5.13
C ASN A 303 -39.29 3.14 6.66
N PRO A 304 -39.90 4.19 7.25
CA PRO A 304 -40.02 4.28 8.70
C PRO A 304 -40.83 3.07 9.21
N PRO A 305 -40.39 2.42 10.31
CA PRO A 305 -41.16 1.34 10.91
C PRO A 305 -42.54 1.87 11.32
N SER A 306 -43.58 1.11 10.97
CA SER A 306 -44.98 1.35 11.33
C SER A 306 -45.20 1.30 12.83
#